data_AF-A0A0C2F9W4-F1
#
_entry.id   AF-A0A0C2F9W4-F1
#
_cell.length_a   1.000
_cell.length_b   1.000
_cell.length_c   1.000
_cell.angle_alpha   90.00
_cell.angle_beta   90.00
_cell.angle_gamma   90.00
#
_symmetry.space_group_name_H-M   'P 1'
#
loop_
_entity.id
_entity.type
_entity.pdbx_description
1 polymer ?
#
loop_
_entity_poly.entity_id
_entity_poly.type
_entity_poly.pdbx_seq_one_letter_code
_entity_poly.pdbx_strand_id
1 'polypeptide(L)' 'MATINNNQVPPSVPAHKTINPRSYDDLLAVVESIKSQLGDKAQAEVGIICGSGLGPIGDQVEEPTVLPYEKIPGFPSVH' A
#
# COMPACT_ATOMS: atom_id res chain seq x y z
N MET A 1 39.44 0.36 -29.35
CA MET A 1 38.01 0.56 -29.71
C MET A 1 37.18 0.06 -28.53
N ALA A 2 36.89 0.96 -27.58
CA ALA A 2 36.11 0.64 -26.39
C ALA A 2 34.68 1.12 -26.62
N THR A 3 33.71 0.22 -26.58
CA THR A 3 32.29 0.56 -26.58
C THR A 3 31.77 0.33 -25.17
N ILE A 4 31.58 1.41 -24.41
CA ILE A 4 30.99 1.40 -23.08
C ILE A 4 29.47 1.46 -23.28
N ASN A 5 28.76 0.38 -22.93
CA ASN A 5 27.29 0.34 -22.95
C ASN A 5 26.78 0.68 -21.54
N ASN A 6 26.23 1.89 -21.37
CA ASN A 6 25.99 2.50 -20.05
C ASN A 6 24.52 2.39 -19.59
N ASN A 7 23.89 1.23 -19.78
CA ASN A 7 22.53 0.96 -19.28
C ASN A 7 22.55 0.13 -17.98
N GLN A 8 23.32 0.56 -16.99
CA GLN A 8 23.13 0.09 -15.62
C GLN A 8 22.04 0.95 -14.96
N VAL A 9 20.82 0.39 -14.92
CA VAL A 9 19.74 0.89 -14.06
C VAL A 9 20.22 0.79 -12.60
N PRO A 10 20.18 1.86 -11.79
CA PRO A 10 20.68 1.83 -10.42
C PRO A 10 19.86 0.86 -9.55
N PRO A 11 20.49 0.13 -8.60
CA PRO A 11 19.80 -0.81 -7.74
C PRO A 11 19.32 -0.10 -6.47
N SER A 12 18.16 0.57 -6.49
CA SER A 12 17.44 0.94 -5.25
C SER A 12 16.14 1.70 -5.50
N VAL A 13 15.09 0.99 -5.91
CA VAL A 13 13.74 1.24 -5.37
C VAL A 13 13.27 -0.16 -4.97
N PRO A 14 12.84 -0.41 -3.71
CA PRO A 14 12.27 -1.70 -3.39
C PRO A 14 11.10 -1.89 -4.34
N ALA A 15 11.20 -2.87 -5.23
CA ALA A 15 10.16 -3.15 -6.20
C ALA A 15 8.87 -3.33 -5.41
N HIS A 16 7.90 -2.41 -5.58
CA HIS A 16 6.54 -2.67 -5.14
C HIS A 16 6.16 -3.99 -5.79
N LYS A 17 6.05 -5.05 -4.97
CA LYS A 17 5.65 -6.38 -5.43
C LYS A 17 4.36 -6.19 -6.22
N THR A 18 4.37 -6.55 -7.50
CA THR A 18 3.16 -6.51 -8.31
C THR A 18 2.18 -7.53 -7.74
N ILE A 19 1.06 -7.05 -7.19
CA ILE A 19 0.00 -7.88 -6.61
C ILE A 19 -1.10 -8.06 -7.66
N ASN A 20 -1.56 -9.30 -7.82
CA ASN A 20 -2.79 -9.57 -8.54
C ASN A 20 -3.99 -9.53 -7.57
N PRO A 21 -4.93 -8.56 -7.69
CA PRO A 21 -6.07 -8.46 -6.78
C PRO A 21 -7.07 -9.60 -6.90
N ARG A 22 -6.91 -10.49 -7.90
CA ARG A 22 -7.69 -11.73 -8.05
C ARG A 22 -6.97 -12.97 -7.51
N SER A 23 -5.74 -12.84 -7.01
CA SER A 23 -4.97 -13.92 -6.40
C SER A 23 -5.19 -13.94 -4.89
N TYR A 24 -5.62 -15.09 -4.36
CA TYR A 24 -5.84 -15.25 -2.93
C TYR A 24 -4.56 -15.04 -2.10
N ASP A 25 -3.45 -15.61 -2.53
CA ASP A 25 -2.16 -15.51 -1.82
C ASP A 25 -1.62 -14.08 -1.81
N ASP A 26 -1.81 -13.34 -2.90
CA ASP A 26 -1.39 -11.94 -2.97
C ASP A 26 -2.23 -11.05 -2.06
N LEU A 27 -3.55 -11.31 -1.94
CA LEU A 27 -4.41 -10.60 -0.99
C LEU A 27 -4.00 -10.87 0.46
N LEU A 28 -3.65 -12.12 0.80
CA LEU A 28 -3.16 -12.46 2.13
C LEU A 28 -1.87 -11.72 2.49
N ALA A 29 -0.95 -11.57 1.53
CA ALA A 29 0.28 -10.81 1.74
C ALA A 29 0.01 -9.33 2.08
N VAL A 30 -0.99 -8.71 1.43
CA VAL A 30 -1.43 -7.34 1.75
C VAL A 30 -2.07 -7.29 3.14
N VAL A 31 -2.92 -8.25 3.48
CA VAL A 31 -3.58 -8.32 4.80
C VAL A 31 -2.55 -8.46 5.92
N GLU A 32 -1.53 -9.32 5.76
CA GLU A 32 -0.46 -9.50 6.73
C GLU A 32 0.38 -8.23 6.90
N SER A 33 0.65 -7.53 5.80
CA SER A 33 1.32 -6.22 5.84
C SER A 33 0.54 -5.19 6.66
N ILE A 34 -0.78 -5.11 6.49
CA ILE A 34 -1.64 -4.20 7.28
C ILE A 34 -1.66 -4.62 8.76
N LYS A 35 -1.85 -5.92 9.04
CA LYS A 35 -1.92 -6.44 10.42
C LYS A 35 -0.61 -6.25 11.20
N SER A 36 0.54 -6.46 10.55
CA SER A 36 1.85 -6.28 11.20
C SER A 36 2.14 -4.83 11.57
N GLN A 37 1.59 -3.86 10.81
CA GLN A 37 1.75 -2.43 11.08
C GLN A 37 0.77 -1.89 12.11
N LEU A 38 -0.46 -2.44 12.16
CA LEU A 38 -1.55 -1.90 13.00
C LEU A 38 -1.84 -2.74 14.26
N GLY A 39 -1.38 -3.99 14.33
CA GLY A 39 -1.69 -4.91 15.41
C GLY A 39 -3.20 -5.07 15.62
N ASP A 40 -3.65 -4.94 16.87
CA ASP A 40 -5.06 -5.09 17.25
C ASP A 40 -5.98 -4.06 16.56
N LYS A 41 -5.44 -2.91 16.15
CA LYS A 41 -6.21 -1.87 15.44
C LYS A 41 -6.58 -2.26 14.00
N ALA A 42 -6.05 -3.36 13.48
CA ALA A 42 -6.42 -3.88 12.15
C ALA A 42 -7.83 -4.52 12.12
N GLN A 43 -8.48 -4.69 13.26
CA GLN A 43 -9.81 -5.28 13.37
C GLN A 43 -10.90 -4.21 13.22
N ALA A 44 -11.17 -3.81 11.98
CA ALA A 44 -12.28 -2.91 11.67
C ALA A 44 -13.56 -3.72 11.39
N GLU A 45 -14.67 -3.34 12.02
CA GLU A 45 -15.98 -3.96 11.76
C GLU A 45 -16.60 -3.46 10.44
N VAL A 46 -16.33 -2.19 10.10
CA VAL A 46 -16.89 -1.52 8.92
C VAL A 46 -15.78 -0.86 8.11
N GLY A 47 -15.84 -1.03 6.78
CA GLY A 47 -14.99 -0.32 5.83
C GLY A 47 -15.77 0.74 5.06
N ILE A 48 -15.22 1.94 4.93
CA ILE A 48 -15.81 3.06 4.17
C ILE A 48 -14.81 3.48 3.09
N ILE A 49 -15.27 3.57 1.84
CA ILE A 49 -14.47 4.11 0.73
C ILE A 49 -14.94 5.55 0.48
N CYS A 50 -14.07 6.51 0.76
CA CYS A 50 -14.34 7.94 0.55
C CYS A 50 -14.03 8.33 -0.90
N GLY A 51 -15.06 8.33 -1.76
CA GLY A 51 -14.98 8.85 -3.12
C GLY A 51 -14.80 10.38 -3.17
N SER A 52 -14.91 10.96 -4.37
CA SER A 52 -14.75 12.40 -4.59
C SER A 52 -15.70 13.22 -3.70
N GLY A 53 -15.16 14.18 -2.95
CA GLY A 53 -15.92 15.05 -2.05
C GLY A 53 -16.22 14.47 -0.67
N LEU A 54 -15.86 13.21 -0.38
CA LEU A 54 -16.15 12.54 0.90
C LEU A 54 -14.95 12.51 1.86
N GLY A 55 -13.82 13.12 1.51
CA GLY A 55 -12.62 13.21 2.36
C GLY A 55 -12.89 13.63 3.81
N PRO A 56 -13.73 14.65 4.08
CA PRO A 56 -14.02 15.10 5.44
C PRO A 56 -14.65 14.05 6.36
N ILE A 57 -15.18 12.93 5.85
CA ILE A 57 -15.67 11.82 6.68
C ILE A 57 -14.50 11.17 7.44
N GLY A 58 -13.33 11.04 6.80
CA GLY A 58 -12.15 10.49 7.44
C GLY A 58 -11.63 11.39 8.57
N ASP A 59 -11.81 12.70 8.44
CA ASP A 59 -11.40 13.67 9.47
C ASP A 59 -12.23 13.57 10.76
N GLN A 60 -13.41 12.92 10.72
CA GLN A 60 -14.27 12.72 11.89
C GLN A 60 -13.93 11.45 12.70
N VAL A 61 -12.95 10.65 12.26
CA VAL A 61 -12.55 9.44 12.99
C VAL A 61 -11.89 9.82 14.31
N GLU A 62 -12.47 9.37 15.41
CA GLU A 62 -11.88 9.52 16.76
C GLU A 62 -10.69 8.56 16.92
N GLU A 63 -9.63 9.04 17.60
CA GLU A 63 -8.38 8.28 17.84
C GLU A 63 -7.80 7.59 16.59
N PRO A 64 -7.62 8.34 15.47
CA PRO A 64 -7.33 7.73 14.19
C PRO A 64 -5.95 7.07 14.19
N THR A 65 -5.85 5.93 13.52
CA THR A 65 -4.56 5.35 13.15
C THR A 65 -4.39 5.47 11.64
N VAL A 66 -3.50 6.36 11.22
CA VAL A 66 -3.31 6.70 9.82
C VAL A 66 -2.23 5.80 9.21
N LEU A 67 -2.61 5.00 8.23
CA LEU A 67 -1.71 4.16 7.44
C LEU A 67 -1.68 4.65 5.99
N PRO A 68 -0.63 5.39 5.57
CA PRO A 68 -0.46 5.82 4.18
C PRO A 68 -0.39 4.62 3.23
N TYR A 69 -1.00 4.73 2.05
CA TYR A 69 -1.07 3.63 1.09
C TYR A 69 0.31 3.20 0.58
N GLU A 70 1.24 4.14 0.45
CA GLU A 70 2.61 3.91 -0.01
C GLU A 70 3.40 3.02 0.97
N LYS A 71 2.96 2.96 2.24
CA LYS A 71 3.55 2.10 3.27
C LYS A 71 2.98 0.68 3.28
N ILE A 72 2.02 0.37 2.40
CA ILE A 72 1.43 -0.95 2.27
C ILE A 72 1.97 -1.59 0.97
N PRO A 73 3.00 -2.46 1.06
CA PRO A 73 3.47 -3.24 -0.08
C PRO A 73 2.33 -3.87 -0.89
N GLY A 74 2.27 -3.55 -2.17
CA GLY A 74 1.27 -4.09 -3.09
C GLY A 74 -0.08 -3.37 -3.10
N PHE A 75 -0.27 -2.36 -2.27
CA PHE A 75 -1.46 -1.50 -2.32
C PHE A 75 -1.32 -0.43 -3.42
N PRO A 76 -2.42 0.02 -4.05
CA PRO A 76 -2.35 1.03 -5.09
C PRO A 76 -1.81 2.36 -4.55
N SER A 77 -0.84 2.96 -5.25
CA SER A 77 -0.45 4.36 -5.06
C SER A 77 -1.38 5.27 -5.86
N VAL A 78 -1.75 6.40 -5.27
CA VAL A 78 -2.32 7.52 -6.02
C VAL A 78 -1.17 8.24 -6.74
N HIS A 79 -1.21 8.26 -8.07
CA HIS A 79 -0.34 9.09 -8.90
C HIS A 79 -1.14 10.24 -9.48
#